data_AF-A0A2V7RNE8-F1
#
_entry.id   AF-A0A2V7RNE8-F1
#
_cell.length_a   1.000
_cell.length_b   1.000
_cell.length_c   1.000
_cell.angle_alpha   90.00
_cell.angle_beta   90.00
_cell.angle_gamma   90.00
#
_symmetry.space_group_name_H-M   'P 1'
#
loop_
_entity.id
_entity.type
_entity.pdbx_description
1 polymer ?
#
loop_
_entity_poly.entity_id
_entity_poly.type
_entity_poly.pdbx_seq_one_letter_code
_entity_poly.pdbx_strand_id
1 'polypeptide(L)'
;MLFVALAVAAGCSDPDDASVSPFPIWGQRLGMSLDSLEQFFIRQDNMPWGGCDAPGRGFKRCWRGLSFVGDLQAVADSQGRVVRIRVDVTDATGGDLMFDNDLGAMERRWFKVKGMRVDNGGVSDANPVGTVTFSTARGRWTVAVSFDGHRCYGAPRACPVRVELTDHRAGVEQVP
;
A
#
# COMPACT_ATOMS: atom_id res chain seq x y z
N MET A 1 -30.17 -40.44 -16.52
CA MET A 1 -28.85 -39.79 -16.41
C MET A 1 -29.09 -38.41 -15.85
N LEU A 2 -28.72 -38.20 -14.58
CA LEU A 2 -28.95 -36.96 -13.84
C LEU A 2 -27.72 -36.06 -14.04
N PHE A 3 -27.86 -34.98 -14.81
CA PHE A 3 -26.82 -33.94 -14.89
C PHE A 3 -26.90 -33.09 -13.63
N VAL A 4 -26.01 -33.36 -12.67
CA VAL A 4 -25.75 -32.43 -11.56
C VAL A 4 -24.94 -31.27 -12.13
N ALA A 5 -25.60 -30.14 -12.34
CA ALA A 5 -24.93 -28.88 -12.62
C ALA A 5 -24.11 -28.48 -11.40
N LEU A 6 -22.78 -28.65 -11.46
CA LEU A 6 -21.87 -27.96 -10.56
C LEU A 6 -21.94 -26.47 -10.88
N ALA A 7 -22.75 -25.74 -10.11
CA ALA A 7 -22.62 -24.31 -9.98
C ALA A 7 -21.26 -24.04 -9.32
N VAL A 8 -20.29 -23.58 -10.11
CA VAL A 8 -19.07 -22.97 -9.58
C VAL A 8 -19.50 -21.67 -8.92
N ALA A 9 -19.79 -21.73 -7.62
CA ALA A 9 -19.83 -20.54 -6.79
C ALA A 9 -18.40 -19.97 -6.80
N ALA A 10 -18.13 -19.09 -7.76
CA ALA A 10 -17.06 -18.11 -7.63
C ALA A 10 -17.47 -17.25 -6.43
N GLY A 11 -17.11 -17.72 -5.23
CA GLY A 11 -17.30 -17.00 -4.01
C GLY A 11 -16.68 -15.64 -4.21
N CYS A 12 -17.51 -14.61 -4.27
CA CYS A 12 -17.07 -13.25 -4.11
C CYS A 12 -16.64 -13.11 -2.65
N SER A 13 -15.48 -13.67 -2.31
CA SER A 13 -14.91 -13.57 -0.97
C SER A 13 -14.87 -12.10 -0.61
N ASP A 14 -15.41 -11.78 0.56
CA ASP A 14 -15.39 -10.43 1.09
C ASP A 14 -13.91 -9.99 1.16
N PRO A 15 -13.50 -8.88 0.52
CA PRO A 15 -12.12 -8.41 0.62
C PRO A 15 -11.71 -8.08 2.06
N ASP A 16 -12.69 -7.80 2.94
CA ASP A 16 -12.45 -7.63 4.37
C ASP A 16 -12.19 -8.96 5.10
N ASP A 17 -12.46 -10.13 4.50
CA ASP A 17 -12.18 -11.45 5.08
C ASP A 17 -10.88 -12.06 4.53
N ALA A 18 -10.25 -11.44 3.53
CA ALA A 18 -9.03 -11.94 2.91
C ALA A 18 -7.85 -12.01 3.91
N SER A 19 -6.95 -12.98 3.71
CA SER A 19 -5.70 -13.09 4.49
C SER A 19 -4.67 -12.04 4.11
N VAL A 20 -4.81 -11.48 2.90
CA VAL A 20 -3.90 -10.51 2.29
C VAL A 20 -4.74 -9.35 1.77
N SER A 21 -4.23 -8.12 1.93
CA SER A 21 -4.91 -6.91 1.44
C SER A 21 -5.22 -7.00 -0.06
N PRO A 22 -6.41 -6.55 -0.50
CA PRO A 22 -6.75 -6.47 -1.91
C PRO A 22 -6.04 -5.32 -2.64
N PHE A 23 -5.35 -4.44 -1.90
CA PHE A 23 -4.63 -3.29 -2.44
C PHE A 23 -3.14 -3.61 -2.61
N PRO A 24 -2.65 -3.86 -3.84
CA PRO A 24 -1.23 -4.06 -4.07
C PRO A 24 -0.48 -2.73 -4.21
N ILE A 25 0.76 -2.68 -3.69
CA ILE A 25 1.80 -1.74 -4.11
C ILE A 25 2.88 -2.51 -4.88
N TRP A 26 3.08 -2.24 -6.17
CA TRP A 26 4.03 -2.96 -7.04
C TRP A 26 3.97 -4.50 -6.91
N GLY A 27 2.77 -5.04 -6.67
CA GLY A 27 2.53 -6.47 -6.47
C GLY A 27 2.66 -6.96 -5.02
N GLN A 28 3.17 -6.13 -4.11
CA GLN A 28 3.24 -6.39 -2.66
C GLN A 28 1.93 -6.05 -1.98
N ARG A 29 1.58 -6.78 -0.92
CA ARG A 29 0.34 -6.60 -0.18
C ARG A 29 0.57 -6.82 1.31
N LEU A 30 -0.23 -6.15 2.13
CA LEU A 30 -0.31 -6.48 3.55
C LEU A 30 -0.81 -7.91 3.78
N GLY A 31 -0.41 -8.50 4.88
CA GLY A 31 -0.66 -9.91 5.23
C GLY A 31 0.42 -10.88 4.74
N MET A 32 1.28 -10.46 3.80
CA MET A 32 2.48 -11.22 3.41
C MET A 32 3.49 -11.29 4.56
N SER A 33 4.38 -12.30 4.57
CA SER A 33 5.48 -12.32 5.53
C SER A 33 6.52 -11.25 5.22
N LEU A 34 7.16 -10.71 6.26
CA LEU A 34 8.25 -9.74 6.13
C LEU A 34 9.40 -10.29 5.27
N ASP A 35 9.71 -11.58 5.41
CA ASP A 35 10.75 -12.25 4.61
C ASP A 35 10.35 -12.35 3.13
N SER A 36 9.07 -12.60 2.82
CA SER A 36 8.58 -12.63 1.43
C SER A 36 8.69 -11.26 0.77
N LEU A 37 8.43 -10.20 1.55
CA LEU A 37 8.57 -8.82 1.11
C LEU A 37 10.06 -8.47 0.88
N GLU A 38 10.96 -8.90 1.76
CA GLU A 38 12.41 -8.74 1.55
C GLU A 38 12.88 -9.45 0.29
N GLN A 39 12.49 -10.71 0.12
CA GLN A 39 12.86 -11.53 -1.04
C GLN A 39 12.33 -10.95 -2.35
N PHE A 40 11.20 -10.25 -2.33
CA PHE A 40 10.72 -9.52 -3.48
C PHE A 40 11.70 -8.41 -3.89
N PHE A 41 12.12 -7.58 -2.94
CA PHE A 41 13.03 -6.49 -3.27
C PHE A 41 14.42 -7.00 -3.64
N ILE A 42 14.95 -8.02 -2.96
CA ILE A 42 16.22 -8.65 -3.37
C ILE A 42 16.15 -9.13 -4.82
N ARG A 43 15.02 -9.68 -5.27
CA ARG A 43 14.85 -10.05 -6.69
C ARG A 43 14.74 -8.87 -7.64
N GLN A 44 14.18 -7.75 -7.18
CA GLN A 44 13.96 -6.56 -8.00
C GLN A 44 15.23 -5.73 -8.17
N ASP A 45 15.98 -5.51 -7.09
CA ASP A 45 17.09 -4.56 -7.05
C ASP A 45 18.32 -5.05 -6.27
N ASN A 46 18.34 -6.32 -5.84
CA ASN A 46 19.43 -6.96 -5.09
C ASN A 46 19.82 -6.22 -3.80
N MET A 47 18.89 -5.47 -3.21
CA MET A 47 19.08 -4.82 -1.92
C MET A 47 18.18 -5.48 -0.85
N PRO A 48 18.69 -5.78 0.36
CA PRO A 48 17.89 -6.25 1.50
C PRO A 48 17.25 -5.07 2.26
N TRP A 49 16.72 -5.32 3.46
CA TRP A 49 16.42 -4.22 4.39
C TRP A 49 17.68 -3.43 4.74
N GLY A 50 17.57 -2.10 4.84
CA GLY A 50 18.65 -1.24 5.33
C GLY A 50 18.81 -1.31 6.85
N GLY A 51 17.72 -1.58 7.56
CA GLY A 51 17.73 -1.83 9.00
C GLY A 51 16.37 -2.28 9.51
N CYS A 52 16.36 -2.85 10.71
CA CYS A 52 15.14 -3.23 11.41
C CYS A 52 15.26 -2.94 12.91
N ASP A 53 14.16 -2.52 13.52
CA ASP A 53 14.00 -2.36 14.96
C ASP A 53 12.71 -3.02 15.48
N ALA A 54 12.55 -3.00 16.80
CA ALA A 54 11.40 -3.54 17.49
C ALA A 54 10.71 -2.39 18.25
N PRO A 55 9.71 -1.71 17.65
CA PRO A 55 9.06 -0.56 18.27
C PRO A 55 8.19 -0.91 19.49
N GLY A 56 8.14 -2.19 19.89
CA GLY A 56 7.42 -2.69 21.06
C GLY A 56 6.22 -3.57 20.66
N ARG A 57 5.58 -4.18 21.68
CA ARG A 57 4.36 -4.99 21.54
C ARG A 57 4.43 -6.14 20.51
N GLY A 58 5.64 -6.68 20.31
CA GLY A 58 5.87 -7.78 19.38
C GLY A 58 5.90 -7.36 17.90
N PHE A 59 5.88 -6.05 17.60
CA PHE A 59 6.08 -5.59 16.23
C PHE A 59 7.56 -5.56 15.86
N LYS A 60 7.83 -5.81 14.59
CA LYS A 60 9.12 -5.58 13.94
C LYS A 60 8.92 -4.55 12.84
N ARG A 61 9.76 -3.52 12.80
CA ARG A 61 9.71 -2.48 11.78
C ARG A 61 11.04 -2.48 11.04
N CYS A 62 10.98 -2.52 9.72
CA CYS A 62 12.16 -2.49 8.85
C CYS A 62 12.04 -1.35 7.86
N TRP A 63 13.18 -0.79 7.46
CA TRP A 63 13.24 0.29 6.50
C TRP A 63 14.33 0.06 5.46
N ARG A 64 14.21 0.71 4.31
CA ARG A 64 15.20 0.72 3.24
C ARG A 64 14.96 1.91 2.31
N GLY A 65 16.01 2.34 1.63
CA GLY A 65 15.87 3.18 0.45
C GLY A 65 15.36 2.36 -0.75
N LEU A 66 14.58 3.02 -1.59
CA LEU A 66 14.14 2.59 -2.91
C LEU A 66 14.78 3.53 -3.92
N SER A 67 15.64 2.99 -4.78
CA SER A 67 16.45 3.76 -5.73
C SER A 67 15.64 4.57 -6.75
N PHE A 68 14.33 4.38 -6.82
CA PHE A 68 13.45 4.95 -7.84
C PHE A 68 12.38 5.91 -7.29
N VAL A 69 12.21 6.03 -5.97
CA VAL A 69 11.08 6.78 -5.38
C VAL A 69 11.36 7.42 -4.02
N GLY A 70 12.17 6.82 -3.16
CA GLY A 70 12.37 7.33 -1.80
C GLY A 70 12.51 6.23 -0.78
N ASP A 71 11.94 6.36 0.41
CA ASP A 71 12.14 5.44 1.52
C ASP A 71 10.92 4.54 1.77
N LEU A 72 11.17 3.25 1.94
CA LEU A 72 10.17 2.26 2.32
C LEU A 72 10.34 1.89 3.79
N GLN A 73 9.23 1.87 4.52
CA GLN A 73 9.11 1.26 5.83
C GLN A 73 8.03 0.18 5.81
N ALA A 74 8.31 -0.98 6.42
CA ALA A 74 7.34 -2.03 6.66
C ALA A 74 7.26 -2.36 8.15
N VAL A 75 6.05 -2.55 8.67
CA VAL A 75 5.82 -3.04 10.04
C VAL A 75 5.15 -4.39 9.96
N ALA A 76 5.69 -5.37 10.69
CA ALA A 76 5.17 -6.71 10.81
C ALA A 76 4.71 -7.02 12.23
N ASP A 77 3.60 -7.76 12.35
CA ASP A 77 3.05 -8.27 13.62
C ASP A 77 3.98 -9.32 14.25
N SER A 78 3.61 -9.81 15.44
CA SER A 78 4.37 -10.85 16.16
C SER A 78 4.44 -12.20 15.44
N GLN A 79 3.62 -12.39 14.39
CA GLN A 79 3.64 -13.55 13.52
C GLN A 79 4.50 -13.31 12.27
N GLY A 80 5.17 -12.16 12.18
CA GLY A 80 6.00 -11.76 11.05
C GLY A 80 5.21 -11.34 9.81
N ARG A 81 3.90 -11.09 9.92
CA ARG A 81 3.07 -10.63 8.79
C ARG A 81 3.07 -9.12 8.72
N VAL A 82 3.31 -8.58 7.53
CA VAL A 82 3.31 -7.14 7.27
C VAL A 82 1.91 -6.57 7.44
N VAL A 83 1.76 -5.64 8.37
CA VAL A 83 0.50 -4.98 8.73
C VAL A 83 0.49 -3.49 8.38
N ARG A 84 1.67 -2.91 8.11
CA ARG A 84 1.79 -1.57 7.52
C ARG A 84 2.92 -1.56 6.50
N ILE A 85 2.70 -0.88 5.38
CA ILE A 85 3.73 -0.49 4.42
C ILE A 85 3.59 1.01 4.21
N ARG A 86 4.67 1.75 4.37
CA ARG A 86 4.73 3.18 4.09
C ARG A 86 5.87 3.46 3.13
N VAL A 87 5.58 4.21 2.07
CA VAL A 87 6.56 4.73 1.12
C VAL A 87 6.55 6.24 1.26
N ASP A 88 7.65 6.82 1.70
CA ASP A 88 7.90 8.26 1.66
C ASP A 88 8.61 8.59 0.35
N VAL A 89 8.01 9.47 -0.45
CA VAL A 89 8.50 9.84 -1.77
C VAL A 89 9.43 11.03 -1.64
N THR A 90 10.61 10.96 -2.27
CA THR A 90 11.62 12.02 -2.23
C THR A 90 12.03 12.43 -3.66
N ASP A 91 11.93 13.72 -3.98
CA ASP A 91 12.19 14.39 -5.28
C ASP A 91 13.67 14.39 -5.71
N ALA A 92 14.46 13.37 -5.37
CA ALA A 92 15.91 13.45 -5.55
C ALA A 92 16.36 13.38 -7.02
N THR A 93 15.56 12.81 -7.94
CA THR A 93 16.05 12.52 -9.31
C THR A 93 14.99 12.46 -10.42
N GLY A 94 13.81 13.09 -10.28
CA GLY A 94 12.75 13.01 -11.29
C GLY A 94 12.03 11.65 -11.35
N GLY A 95 12.17 10.83 -10.28
CA GLY A 95 11.41 9.59 -10.08
C GLY A 95 9.91 9.83 -9.87
N ASP A 96 9.53 11.06 -9.58
CA ASP A 96 8.18 11.49 -9.26
C ASP A 96 7.17 11.23 -10.39
N LEU A 97 7.56 11.41 -11.66
CA LEU A 97 6.66 11.13 -12.79
C LEU A 97 6.47 9.63 -13.04
N MET A 98 7.53 8.83 -12.86
CA MET A 98 7.41 7.37 -12.96
C MET A 98 6.56 6.83 -11.82
N PHE A 99 6.79 7.35 -10.61
CA PHE A 99 5.98 7.04 -9.45
C PHE A 99 4.52 7.43 -9.66
N ASP A 100 4.25 8.61 -10.22
CA ASP A 100 2.89 9.07 -10.50
C ASP A 100 2.14 8.13 -11.46
N ASN A 101 2.81 7.71 -12.53
CA ASN A 101 2.24 6.77 -13.51
C ASN A 101 1.96 5.39 -12.90
N ASP A 102 2.91 4.88 -12.11
CA ASP A 102 2.76 3.61 -11.38
C ASP A 102 1.63 3.70 -10.37
N LEU A 103 1.55 4.80 -9.63
CA LEU A 103 0.46 5.07 -8.69
C LEU A 103 -0.89 5.08 -9.41
N GLY A 104 -1.00 5.76 -10.55
CA GLY A 104 -2.21 5.72 -11.37
C GLY A 104 -2.59 4.30 -11.82
N ALA A 105 -1.60 3.43 -12.12
CA ALA A 105 -1.85 2.03 -12.43
C ALA A 105 -2.32 1.21 -11.22
N MET A 106 -1.79 1.51 -10.04
CA MET A 106 -2.21 0.90 -8.78
C MET A 106 -3.62 1.35 -8.38
N GLU A 107 -3.92 2.65 -8.43
CA GLU A 107 -5.25 3.21 -8.18
C GLU A 107 -6.30 2.58 -9.08
N ARG A 108 -6.03 2.44 -10.39
CA ARG A 108 -6.92 1.73 -11.33
C ARG A 108 -7.21 0.29 -10.93
N ARG A 109 -6.29 -0.39 -10.21
CA ARG A 109 -6.52 -1.73 -9.66
C ARG A 109 -7.32 -1.66 -8.37
N TRP A 110 -7.06 -0.68 -7.52
CA TRP A 110 -7.80 -0.47 -6.26
C TRP A 110 -9.27 -0.16 -6.51
N PHE A 111 -9.59 0.65 -7.53
CA PHE A 111 -10.97 0.92 -7.96
C PHE A 111 -11.74 -0.33 -8.41
N LYS A 112 -11.06 -1.43 -8.74
CA LYS A 112 -11.69 -2.71 -9.10
C LYS A 112 -11.97 -3.59 -7.87
N VAL A 113 -11.52 -3.21 -6.68
CA VAL A 113 -11.80 -3.95 -5.45
C VAL A 113 -13.28 -3.80 -5.10
N LYS A 114 -13.94 -4.94 -4.88
CA LYS A 114 -15.37 -4.97 -4.52
C LYS A 114 -15.62 -4.18 -3.24
N GLY A 115 -16.61 -3.28 -3.27
CA GLY A 115 -16.99 -2.49 -2.09
C GLY A 115 -15.94 -1.45 -1.67
N MET A 116 -15.01 -1.10 -2.57
CA MET A 116 -14.08 -0.01 -2.35
C MET A 116 -14.82 1.28 -2.00
N ARG A 117 -14.26 2.05 -1.08
CA ARG A 117 -14.63 3.46 -0.80
C ARG A 117 -13.42 4.35 -1.04
N VAL A 118 -13.68 5.59 -1.48
CA VAL A 118 -12.67 6.63 -1.57
C VAL A 118 -13.15 7.84 -0.78
N ASP A 119 -12.28 8.34 0.09
CA ASP A 119 -12.39 9.66 0.70
C ASP A 119 -11.27 10.53 0.13
N ASN A 120 -11.63 11.60 -0.57
CA ASN A 120 -10.64 12.49 -1.16
C ASN A 120 -10.04 13.47 -0.15
N GLY A 121 -10.57 13.57 1.07
CA GLY A 121 -10.03 14.47 2.10
C GLY A 121 -9.98 15.95 1.69
N GLY A 122 -10.80 16.36 0.71
CA GLY A 122 -10.78 17.71 0.12
C GLY A 122 -9.68 17.95 -0.92
N VAL A 123 -8.90 16.93 -1.30
CA VAL A 123 -7.87 17.01 -2.34
C VAL A 123 -8.53 17.21 -3.71
N SER A 124 -8.06 18.20 -4.45
CA SER A 124 -8.49 18.52 -5.81
C SER A 124 -7.42 19.37 -6.52
N ASP A 125 -7.60 19.65 -7.81
CA ASP A 125 -6.67 20.54 -8.54
C ASP A 125 -6.60 21.95 -7.94
N ALA A 126 -7.70 22.43 -7.34
CA ALA A 126 -7.77 23.72 -6.65
C ALA A 126 -7.23 23.66 -5.21
N ASN A 127 -7.21 22.48 -4.60
CA ASN A 127 -6.67 22.23 -3.26
C ASN A 127 -5.79 20.98 -3.28
N PRO A 128 -4.52 21.10 -3.73
CA PRO A 128 -3.65 19.95 -3.99
C PRO A 128 -2.98 19.37 -2.73
N VAL A 129 -3.39 19.83 -1.53
CA VAL A 129 -2.84 19.41 -0.24
C VAL A 129 -3.86 18.54 0.49
N GLY A 130 -3.41 17.41 1.04
CA GLY A 130 -4.25 16.55 1.86
C GLY A 130 -3.98 15.07 1.65
N THR A 131 -4.92 14.23 2.03
CA THR A 131 -4.80 12.77 1.93
C THR A 131 -6.04 12.18 1.27
N VAL A 132 -5.82 11.39 0.22
CA VAL A 132 -6.85 10.55 -0.39
C VAL A 132 -6.75 9.16 0.22
N THR A 133 -7.85 8.63 0.75
CA THR A 133 -7.91 7.31 1.37
C THR A 133 -8.80 6.37 0.58
N PHE A 134 -8.26 5.23 0.16
CA PHE A 134 -8.99 4.10 -0.37
C PHE A 134 -9.19 3.08 0.74
N SER A 135 -10.40 2.53 0.88
CA SER A 135 -10.67 1.51 1.89
C SER A 135 -11.57 0.40 1.36
N THR A 136 -11.50 -0.76 2.00
CA THR A 136 -12.52 -1.81 1.83
C THR A 136 -13.85 -1.41 2.50
N ALA A 137 -14.89 -2.21 2.27
CA ALA A 137 -16.26 -1.92 2.68
C ALA A 137 -16.47 -1.86 4.21
N ARG A 138 -15.58 -2.45 5.00
CA ARG A 138 -15.57 -2.31 6.47
C ARG A 138 -14.35 -1.55 6.98
N GLY A 139 -13.51 -1.03 6.08
CA GLY A 139 -12.32 -0.27 6.44
C GLY A 139 -11.22 -1.11 7.09
N ARG A 140 -11.25 -2.45 6.98
CA ARG A 140 -10.15 -3.28 7.51
C ARG A 140 -8.81 -2.92 6.87
N TRP A 141 -8.83 -2.72 5.56
CA TRP A 141 -7.66 -2.35 4.78
C TRP A 141 -7.83 -0.93 4.28
N THR A 142 -6.79 -0.12 4.43
CA THR A 142 -6.73 1.21 3.84
C THR A 142 -5.45 1.40 3.05
N VAL A 143 -5.54 2.24 2.03
CA VAL A 143 -4.42 2.87 1.35
C VAL A 143 -4.62 4.38 1.46
N ALA A 144 -3.69 5.10 2.08
CA ALA A 144 -3.67 6.54 2.15
C ALA A 144 -2.59 7.08 1.21
N VAL A 145 -2.93 8.04 0.36
CA VAL A 145 -2.01 8.77 -0.51
C VAL A 145 -2.02 10.23 -0.06
N SER A 146 -0.89 10.72 0.45
CA SER A 146 -0.76 12.10 0.93
C SER A 146 -0.04 12.97 -0.09
N PHE A 147 -0.47 14.22 -0.16
CA PHE A 147 0.01 15.27 -1.05
C PHE A 147 0.29 16.52 -0.21
N ASP A 148 1.42 17.17 -0.45
CA ASP A 148 1.83 18.42 0.22
C ASP A 148 1.59 19.67 -0.65
N GLY A 149 1.05 19.49 -1.86
CA GLY A 149 0.76 20.55 -2.82
C GLY A 149 1.87 20.84 -3.83
N HIS A 150 3.05 20.22 -3.75
CA HIS A 150 4.04 20.35 -4.81
C HIS A 150 3.58 19.59 -6.07
N ARG A 151 4.13 19.96 -7.23
CA ARG A 151 3.82 19.31 -8.51
C ARG A 151 5.03 18.51 -8.97
N CYS A 152 4.82 17.26 -9.36
CA CYS A 152 5.88 16.51 -10.00
C CYS A 152 6.22 17.17 -11.33
N TYR A 153 7.48 17.08 -11.74
CA TYR A 153 7.90 17.58 -13.03
C TYR A 153 7.08 16.94 -14.18
N GLY A 154 6.36 17.78 -14.94
CA GLY A 154 5.55 17.34 -16.08
C GLY A 154 4.24 16.62 -15.73
N ALA A 155 3.84 16.55 -14.45
CA ALA A 155 2.58 15.91 -14.06
C ALA A 155 1.39 16.89 -14.07
N PRO A 156 0.18 16.41 -14.41
CA PRO A 156 -1.03 17.22 -14.38
C PRO A 156 -1.62 17.39 -12.97
N ARG A 157 -1.23 16.55 -12.00
CA ARG A 157 -1.76 16.53 -10.64
C ARG A 157 -0.69 16.84 -9.58
N ALA A 158 -1.16 17.05 -8.34
CA ALA A 158 -0.31 17.18 -7.17
C ALA A 158 0.55 15.93 -6.99
N CYS A 159 1.77 16.13 -6.53
CA CYS A 159 2.73 15.07 -6.38
C CYS A 159 2.50 14.34 -5.05
N PRO A 160 2.34 13.01 -5.07
CA PRO A 160 2.22 12.23 -3.84
C PRO A 160 3.55 12.25 -3.08
N VAL A 161 3.52 12.62 -1.80
CA VAL A 161 4.67 12.56 -0.88
C VAL A 161 4.71 11.29 -0.06
N ARG A 162 3.58 10.59 0.05
CA ARG A 162 3.48 9.37 0.83
C ARG A 162 2.40 8.46 0.30
N VAL A 163 2.67 7.17 0.30
CA VAL A 163 1.64 6.12 0.19
C VAL A 163 1.77 5.19 1.38
N GLU A 164 0.67 4.96 2.09
CA GLU A 164 0.63 4.10 3.27
C GLU A 164 -0.51 3.07 3.16
N LEU A 165 -0.18 1.79 3.32
CA LEU A 165 -1.14 0.69 3.43
C LEU A 165 -1.20 0.26 4.89
N THR A 166 -2.41 0.09 5.41
CA THR A 166 -2.63 -0.30 6.81
C THR A 166 -3.66 -1.43 6.97
N ASP A 167 -3.36 -2.39 7.84
CA ASP A 167 -4.26 -3.44 8.36
C ASP A 167 -4.76 -3.04 9.75
N HIS A 168 -5.99 -2.54 9.81
CA HIS A 168 -6.54 -1.94 11.03
C HIS A 168 -6.82 -2.95 12.16
N ARG A 169 -6.88 -4.25 11.85
CA ARG A 169 -7.02 -5.28 12.90
C ARG A 169 -5.78 -5.38 13.81
N ALA A 170 -4.63 -4.93 13.30
CA ALA A 170 -3.36 -5.07 14.00
C ALA A 170 -3.13 -3.98 15.06
N GLY A 171 -3.94 -2.92 15.09
CA GLY A 171 -3.72 -1.78 16.00
C GLY A 171 -2.40 -1.05 15.74
N VAL A 172 -1.90 -1.11 14.49
CA VAL A 172 -0.58 -0.59 14.09
C VAL A 172 -0.50 0.94 14.08
N GLU A 173 -1.64 1.64 14.15
CA GLU A 173 -1.71 3.11 14.30
C GLU A 173 -0.96 3.60 15.56
N GLN A 174 -0.69 2.72 16.52
CA GLN A 174 0.03 3.00 17.75
C GLN A 174 1.56 2.78 17.63
N VAL A 175 2.04 2.40 16.43
CA VAL A 175 3.46 2.21 16.14
C VAL A 175 4.03 3.49 15.50
N PRO A 176 4.91 4.22 16.20
CA PRO A 176 5.46 5.49 15.71
C PRO A 176 6.33 5.33 14.44
#